data_AF-A0A0Q8QMB7-F1
#
_entry.id   AF-A0A0Q8QMB7-F1
#
_cell.length_a   1.000
_cell.length_b   1.000
_cell.length_c   1.000
_cell.angle_alpha   90.00
_cell.angle_beta   90.00
_cell.angle_gamma   90.00
#
_symmetry.space_group_name_H-M   'P 1'
#
loop_
_entity.id
_entity.type
_entity.pdbx_description
1 polymer ?
#
loop_
_entity_poly.entity_id
_entity_poly.type
_entity_poly.pdbx_seq_one_letter_code
_entity_poly.pdbx_strand_id
1 'polypeptide(L)'
;MAIFPRPSGPRAAWTDLKAFWRQQERHKILFALLSILMPMLIVTGFYVDSKPDKPRETITYINSWPASRPDAEIEKQNIADQKILDAKREAKRREYQKLADQLGIE
;
A
#
# COMPACT_ATOMS: atom_id res chain seq x y z
N MET A 1 5.80 2.24 -43.97
CA MET A 1 4.92 3.10 -43.15
C MET A 1 4.98 2.61 -41.73
N ALA A 2 5.29 3.46 -40.75
CA ALA A 2 5.22 3.06 -39.35
C ALA A 2 3.75 2.88 -38.96
N ILE A 3 3.39 1.68 -38.52
CA ILE A 3 2.02 1.24 -38.21
C ILE A 3 1.57 1.72 -36.82
N PHE A 4 2.50 2.16 -35.96
CA PHE A 4 2.21 2.58 -34.59
C PHE A 4 2.32 4.10 -34.41
N PRO A 5 1.38 4.73 -33.68
CA PRO A 5 1.47 6.14 -33.31
C PRO A 5 2.68 6.37 -32.40
N ARG A 6 3.28 7.56 -32.50
CA ARG A 6 4.43 7.94 -31.67
C ARG A 6 4.01 7.90 -30.18
N PRO A 7 4.82 7.32 -29.28
CA PRO A 7 4.51 7.31 -27.86
C PRO A 7 4.44 8.75 -27.33
N SER A 8 3.31 9.08 -26.69
CA SER A 8 3.06 10.37 -26.08
C SER A 8 3.89 10.50 -24.79
N GLY A 9 4.90 11.37 -24.82
CA GLY A 9 5.69 11.71 -23.63
C GLY A 9 5.01 12.77 -22.75
N PRO A 10 5.52 13.03 -21.53
CA PRO A 10 4.97 14.03 -20.61
C PRO A 10 4.90 15.45 -21.20
N ARG A 11 5.81 15.76 -22.14
CA ARG A 11 5.79 17.02 -22.89
C ARG A 11 4.53 17.19 -23.75
N ALA A 12 3.98 16.09 -24.28
CA ALA A 12 2.76 16.13 -25.07
C ALA A 12 1.57 16.61 -24.21
N ALA A 13 1.46 16.10 -22.97
CA ALA A 13 0.40 16.51 -22.04
C ALA A 13 0.47 18.01 -21.71
N TRP A 14 1.67 18.56 -21.49
CA TRP A 14 1.83 20.00 -21.26
C TRP A 14 1.43 20.84 -22.49
N THR A 15 1.78 20.35 -23.68
CA THR A 15 1.47 21.03 -24.94
C THR A 15 -0.05 21.05 -25.19
N ASP A 16 -0.72 19.93 -24.89
CA ASP A 16 -2.17 19.77 -24.99
C ASP A 16 -2.89 20.67 -23.98
N LEU A 17 -2.42 20.72 -22.73
CA LEU A 17 -2.95 21.63 -21.71
C LEU A 17 -2.85 23.10 -22.15
N LYS A 18 -1.70 23.51 -22.70
CA LYS A 18 -1.51 24.88 -23.22
C LYS A 18 -2.42 25.17 -24.42
N ALA A 19 -2.65 24.19 -25.29
CA ALA A 19 -3.56 24.32 -26.42
C ALA A 19 -5.02 24.50 -25.95
N PHE A 20 -5.46 23.67 -25.00
CA PHE A 20 -6.77 23.77 -24.35
C PHE A 20 -7.00 25.13 -23.69
N TRP A 21 -5.99 25.68 -23.00
CA TRP A 21 -6.11 27.01 -22.40
C TRP A 21 -6.30 28.14 -23.44
N ARG A 22 -5.77 27.98 -24.66
CA ARG A 22 -5.91 28.96 -25.74
C ARG A 22 -7.25 28.87 -26.49
N GLN A 23 -8.00 27.79 -26.33
CA GLN A 23 -9.34 27.67 -26.95
C GLN A 23 -10.34 28.64 -26.31
N GLN A 24 -11.18 29.23 -27.17
CA GLN A 24 -12.25 30.14 -26.79
C GLN A 24 -13.62 29.44 -26.83
N GLU A 25 -13.69 28.24 -26.25
CA GLU A 25 -14.92 27.45 -26.18
C GLU A 25 -15.76 27.83 -24.96
N ARG A 26 -17.08 27.96 -25.14
CA ARG A 26 -18.01 28.36 -24.07
C ARG A 26 -18.01 27.38 -22.89
N HIS A 27 -17.83 26.09 -23.16
CA HIS A 27 -17.93 25.02 -22.17
C HIS A 27 -16.58 24.51 -21.66
N LYS A 28 -15.46 25.14 -22.03
CA LYS A 28 -14.11 24.66 -21.67
C LYS A 28 -13.95 24.46 -20.16
N ILE A 29 -14.44 25.39 -19.34
CA ILE A 29 -14.30 25.33 -17.88
C ILE A 29 -15.09 24.15 -17.31
N LEU A 30 -16.28 23.87 -17.86
CA LEU A 30 -17.11 22.75 -17.42
C LEU A 30 -16.40 21.41 -17.68
N PHE A 31 -15.84 21.21 -18.87
CA PHE A 31 -15.10 19.98 -19.19
C PHE A 31 -13.79 19.87 -18.42
N ALA A 32 -13.09 20.97 -18.17
CA ALA A 32 -11.91 20.98 -17.31
C ALA A 32 -12.24 20.53 -15.89
N LEU A 33 -13.31 21.08 -15.32
CA LEU A 33 -13.79 20.67 -13.99
C LEU A 33 -14.19 19.21 -13.97
N LEU A 34 -14.94 18.73 -14.97
CA LEU A 34 -15.37 17.33 -15.03
C LEU A 34 -14.18 16.36 -15.12
N SER A 35 -13.17 16.72 -15.91
CA SER A 35 -11.93 15.96 -16.08
C SER A 35 -11.14 15.83 -14.78
N ILE A 36 -11.16 16.86 -13.91
CA ILE A 36 -10.52 16.82 -12.59
C ILE A 36 -11.41 16.10 -11.57
N LEU A 37 -12.72 16.32 -11.62
CA LEU A 37 -13.69 15.81 -10.66
C LEU A 37 -13.73 14.27 -10.69
N MET A 38 -13.78 13.66 -11.87
CA MET A 38 -13.88 12.20 -12.01
C MET A 38 -12.74 11.42 -11.31
N PRO A 39 -11.45 11.69 -11.60
CA PRO A 39 -10.36 11.03 -10.88
C PRO A 39 -10.33 11.40 -9.39
N MET A 40 -10.70 12.63 -9.00
CA MET A 40 -10.81 12.98 -7.59
C MET A 40 -11.86 12.15 -6.85
N LEU A 41 -13.03 11.89 -7.46
CA LEU A 41 -14.06 11.04 -6.87
C LEU A 41 -13.56 9.61 -6.67
N ILE A 42 -12.85 9.06 -7.65
CA ILE A 42 -12.26 7.71 -7.56
C ILE A 42 -11.26 7.64 -6.40
N VAL A 43 -10.31 8.58 -6.34
CA VAL A 43 -9.30 8.63 -5.26
C VAL A 43 -9.96 8.82 -3.89
N THR A 44 -10.98 9.68 -3.80
CA THR A 44 -11.73 9.90 -2.57
C THR A 44 -12.50 8.66 -2.14
N GLY A 45 -13.08 7.91 -3.09
CA GLY A 45 -13.73 6.63 -2.81
C GLY A 45 -12.76 5.64 -2.16
N PHE A 46 -11.57 5.46 -2.75
CA PHE A 46 -10.52 4.64 -2.14
C PHE A 46 -10.07 5.16 -0.78
N TYR A 47 -9.94 6.48 -0.62
CA TYR A 47 -9.55 7.06 0.67
C TYR A 47 -10.57 6.75 1.77
N VAL A 48 -11.87 6.85 1.48
CA VAL A 48 -12.94 6.54 2.43
C VAL A 48 -12.98 5.05 2.76
N ASP A 49 -12.78 4.20 1.75
CA ASP A 49 -12.79 2.73 1.88
C ASP A 49 -11.53 2.18 2.56
N SER A 50 -10.40 2.88 2.48
CA SER A 50 -9.11 2.47 3.06
C SER A 50 -9.09 2.36 4.59
N LYS A 51 -10.19 2.69 5.27
CA LYS A 51 -10.30 2.56 6.72
C LYS A 51 -10.17 1.07 7.09
N PRO A 52 -9.17 0.70 7.89
CA PRO A 52 -9.01 -0.68 8.30
C PRO A 52 -10.27 -1.10 9.08
N ASP A 53 -10.76 -2.31 8.77
CA ASP A 53 -11.78 -2.95 9.60
C ASP A 53 -11.33 -2.90 11.06
N LYS A 54 -12.29 -2.66 11.98
CA LYS A 54 -11.99 -2.71 13.41
C LYS A 54 -11.32 -4.05 13.72
N PRO A 55 -10.17 -4.06 14.43
CA PRO A 55 -9.51 -5.31 14.77
C PRO A 55 -10.51 -6.23 15.46
N ARG A 56 -10.65 -7.46 14.93
CA ARG A 56 -11.56 -8.46 15.50
C ARG A 56 -11.16 -8.70 16.95
N GLU A 57 -12.15 -8.84 17.82
CA GLU A 57 -11.91 -9.19 19.22
C GLU A 57 -11.05 -10.45 19.28
N THR A 58 -9.82 -10.30 19.77
CA THR A 58 -8.87 -11.41 19.88
C THR A 58 -8.93 -11.90 21.32
N ILE A 59 -9.42 -13.11 21.52
CA ILE A 59 -9.38 -13.76 22.82
C ILE A 59 -7.92 -14.17 23.08
N THR A 60 -7.20 -13.36 23.84
CA THR A 60 -5.85 -13.71 24.31
C THR A 60 -5.97 -14.60 25.53
N TYR A 61 -5.65 -15.88 25.36
CA TYR A 61 -5.54 -16.82 26.49
C TYR A 61 -4.23 -16.56 27.23
N ILE A 62 -4.35 -16.03 28.45
CA ILE A 62 -3.22 -15.88 29.35
C ILE A 62 -3.07 -17.21 30.10
N ASN A 63 -2.03 -17.97 29.78
CA ASN A 63 -1.71 -19.19 30.52
C ASN A 63 -1.13 -18.80 31.89
N SER A 64 -1.78 -19.22 32.97
CA SER A 64 -1.25 -19.10 34.33
C SER A 64 -0.23 -20.20 34.60
N TRP A 65 0.95 -19.82 35.10
CA TRP A 65 2.01 -20.77 35.47
C TRP A 65 2.02 -21.01 36.99
N PRO A 66 2.37 -22.22 37.45
CA PRO A 66 2.55 -22.49 38.88
C PRO A 66 3.73 -21.66 39.43
N ALA A 67 3.58 -21.13 40.64
CA ALA A 67 4.62 -20.34 41.31
C ALA A 67 5.89 -21.15 41.63
N SER A 68 5.81 -22.48 41.65
CA SER A 68 6.90 -23.41 41.93
C SER A 68 7.70 -23.81 40.69
N ARG A 69 7.51 -23.15 39.55
CA ARG A 69 8.17 -23.50 38.29
C ARG A 69 9.68 -23.26 38.39
N PRO A 70 10.54 -24.23 37.99
CA PRO A 70 11.98 -24.07 38.05
C PRO A 70 12.51 -23.18 36.91
N ASP A 71 13.54 -22.38 37.20
CA ASP A 71 14.18 -21.46 36.24
C ASP A 71 14.69 -22.17 34.97
N ALA A 72 15.20 -23.38 35.11
CA ALA A 72 15.68 -24.18 33.97
C ALA A 72 14.57 -24.54 32.97
N GLU A 73 13.32 -24.61 33.42
CA GLU A 73 12.16 -24.84 32.54
C GLU A 73 11.75 -23.54 31.83
N ILE A 74 11.81 -22.42 32.54
CA ILE A 74 11.55 -21.08 31.99
C ILE A 74 12.57 -20.77 30.88
N GLU A 75 13.85 -20.99 31.12
CA GLU A 75 14.91 -20.74 30.14
C GLU A 75 14.72 -21.56 28.86
N LYS A 76 14.42 -22.87 29.00
CA LYS A 76 14.15 -23.75 27.86
C LYS A 76 12.94 -23.27 27.05
N GLN A 77 11.87 -22.84 27.72
CA GLN A 77 10.71 -22.30 27.02
C GLN A 77 11.03 -20.98 26.32
N ASN A 78 11.72 -20.06 26.97
CA ASN A 78 12.11 -18.78 26.38
C ASN A 78 12.97 -18.97 25.12
N ILE A 79 13.91 -19.92 25.15
CA ILE A 79 14.72 -20.27 23.97
C ILE A 79 13.84 -20.81 22.83
N ALA A 80 12.86 -21.67 23.15
CA ALA A 80 11.94 -22.21 22.14
C ALA A 80 11.06 -21.10 21.54
N ASP A 81 10.49 -20.23 22.38
CA ASP A 81 9.63 -19.12 21.96
C ASP A 81 10.42 -18.10 21.14
N GLN A 82 11.66 -17.80 21.54
CA GLN A 82 12.54 -16.90 20.79
C GLN A 82 12.83 -17.44 19.38
N LYS A 83 13.09 -18.75 19.24
CA LYS A 83 13.28 -19.37 17.91
C LYS A 83 12.05 -19.22 17.01
N ILE A 84 10.84 -19.36 17.56
CA ILE A 84 9.59 -19.16 16.82
C ILE A 84 9.45 -17.70 16.38
N LEU A 85 9.74 -16.76 17.27
CA LEU A 85 9.68 -15.33 16.96
C LEU A 85 10.70 -14.95 15.88
N ASP A 86 11.93 -15.45 15.96
CA ASP A 86 12.97 -15.18 14.98
C ASP A 86 12.63 -15.74 13.60
N ALA A 87 12.09 -16.96 13.53
CA ALA A 87 11.60 -17.54 12.28
C ALA A 87 10.46 -16.71 11.65
N LYS A 88 9.51 -16.22 12.46
CA LYS A 88 8.43 -15.32 11.99
C LYS A 88 8.97 -13.99 11.47
N ARG A 89 9.94 -13.38 12.18
CA ARG A 89 10.58 -12.13 11.74
C ARG A 89 11.34 -12.34 10.44
N GLU A 90 12.04 -13.46 10.29
CA GLU A 90 12.76 -13.76 9.06
C GLU A 90 11.82 -13.99 7.88
N ALA A 91 10.73 -14.73 8.07
CA ALA A 91 9.69 -14.89 7.06
C ALA A 91 9.12 -13.54 6.61
N LYS A 92 8.79 -12.65 7.56
CA LYS A 92 8.33 -11.29 7.26
C LYS A 92 9.38 -10.46 6.51
N ARG A 93 10.66 -10.53 6.91
CA ARG A 93 11.74 -9.86 6.19
C ARG A 93 11.82 -10.34 4.74
N ARG A 94 11.72 -11.65 4.50
CA ARG A 94 11.73 -12.23 3.15
C ARG A 94 10.50 -11.81 2.34
N GLU A 95 9.31 -11.71 2.94
CA GLU A 95 8.11 -11.19 2.28
C GLU A 95 8.30 -9.73 1.82
N TYR A 96 8.82 -8.86 2.70
CA TYR A 96 9.07 -7.47 2.36
C TYR A 96 10.18 -7.30 1.32
N GLN A 97 11.25 -8.09 1.40
CA GLN A 97 12.32 -8.10 0.38
C GLN A 97 11.76 -8.48 -0.99
N LYS A 98 10.97 -9.56 -1.08
CA LYS A 98 10.31 -9.95 -2.34
C LYS A 98 9.41 -8.84 -2.90
N LEU A 99 8.69 -8.13 -2.04
CA LEU A 99 7.85 -7.01 -2.46
C LEU A 99 8.70 -5.83 -2.95
N ALA A 100 9.80 -5.52 -2.27
CA ALA A 100 10.74 -4.48 -2.67
C ALA A 100 11.38 -4.80 -4.05
N ASP A 101 11.83 -6.04 -4.25
CA ASP A 101 12.38 -6.52 -5.53
C ASP A 101 11.36 -6.39 -6.67
N GLN A 102 10.08 -6.75 -6.42
CA GLN A 102 9.00 -6.62 -7.41
C GLN A 102 8.69 -5.15 -7.78
N LEU A 103 8.88 -4.24 -6.83
CA LEU A 103 8.63 -2.81 -7.02
C LEU A 103 9.88 -2.04 -7.48
N GLY A 104 11.03 -2.71 -7.61
CA GLY A 104 12.31 -2.09 -8.00
C GLY A 104 12.87 -1.12 -6.95
N ILE A 105 12.59 -1.37 -5.68
CA ILE A 105 13.08 -0.58 -4.55
C ILE A 105 14.28 -1.33 -3.95
N GLU A 106 15.49 -0.80 -4.14
CA GLU A 106 16.72 -1.31 -3.50
C GLU A 106 16.91 -0.77 -2.06
#